data_AF-A0A510VPN5-F1
#
_entry.id   AF-A0A510VPN5-F1
#
_cell.length_a   1.000
_cell.length_b   1.000
_cell.length_c   1.000
_cell.angle_alpha   90.00
_cell.angle_beta   90.00
_cell.angle_gamma   90.00
#
_symmetry.space_group_name_H-M   'P 1'
#
loop_
_entity.id
_entity.type
_entity.pdbx_description
1 polymer ?
#
loop_
_entity_poly.entity_id
_entity_poly.type
_entity_poly.pdbx_seq_one_letter_code
_entity_poly.pdbx_strand_id
1 'polypeptide(L)'
;MSNETKQDVFEDALRALEEFSEQGSSWEMAYDGLSTRYSVASDAALPDDLPVIPKVVSEYIEDAKAGHYELLDAMTKWTLDQPVFDWIHDNSDTFARAWVLGIWRVEETGEIVKLEE
;
A
#
# COMPACT_ATOMS: atom_id res chain seq x y z
N MET A 1 -9.38 7.26 -7.01
CA MET A 1 -8.38 6.19 -6.81
C MET A 1 -9.16 4.94 -6.43
N SER A 2 -8.91 3.79 -7.05
CA SER A 2 -9.49 2.54 -6.56
C SER A 2 -8.70 2.08 -5.32
N ASN A 3 -9.38 1.46 -4.35
CA ASN A 3 -8.74 0.83 -3.18
C ASN A 3 -8.41 -0.64 -3.48
N GLU A 4 -8.33 -1.00 -4.76
CA GLU A 4 -8.04 -2.36 -5.18
C GLU A 4 -6.60 -2.71 -4.84
N THR A 5 -6.45 -3.90 -4.28
CA THR A 5 -5.16 -4.52 -4.02
C THR A 5 -4.65 -5.25 -5.26
N LYS A 6 -3.38 -5.63 -5.28
CA LYS A 6 -2.82 -6.42 -6.41
C LYS A 6 -3.51 -7.77 -6.54
N GLN A 7 -3.95 -8.34 -5.43
CA GLN A 7 -4.76 -9.54 -5.40
C GLN A 7 -6.13 -9.31 -6.04
N ASP A 8 -6.81 -8.19 -5.77
CA ASP A 8 -8.10 -7.88 -6.42
C ASP A 8 -7.94 -7.79 -7.94
N VAL A 9 -6.88 -7.13 -8.41
CA VAL A 9 -6.58 -7.04 -9.85
C VAL A 9 -6.28 -8.41 -10.46
N PHE A 10 -5.59 -9.28 -9.72
CA PHE A 10 -5.34 -10.65 -10.15
C PHE A 10 -6.61 -11.48 -10.23
N GLU A 11 -7.49 -11.39 -9.23
CA GLU A 11 -8.76 -12.10 -9.20
C GLU A 11 -9.72 -11.63 -10.32
N ASP A 12 -9.73 -10.33 -10.63
CA ASP A 12 -10.49 -9.78 -11.76
C ASP A 12 -9.94 -10.30 -13.11
N ALA A 13 -8.62 -10.31 -13.28
CA ALA A 13 -7.99 -10.87 -14.48
C ALA A 13 -8.27 -12.36 -14.64
N LEU A 14 -8.27 -13.13 -13.55
CA LEU A 14 -8.61 -14.55 -13.56
C LEU A 14 -10.06 -14.77 -13.98
N ARG A 15 -11.00 -14.00 -13.44
CA ARG A 15 -12.42 -14.09 -13.81
C ARG A 15 -12.63 -13.76 -15.29
N ALA A 16 -11.98 -12.72 -15.78
CA ALA A 16 -12.08 -12.36 -17.18
C ALA A 16 -11.53 -13.48 -18.10
N LEU A 17 -10.45 -14.16 -17.67
CA LEU A 17 -9.91 -15.32 -18.38
C LEU A 17 -10.90 -16.49 -18.44
N GLU A 18 -11.59 -16.79 -17.35
CA GLU A 18 -12.63 -17.81 -17.28
C GLU A 18 -13.78 -17.49 -18.24
N GLU A 19 -14.28 -16.27 -18.24
CA GLU A 19 -15.35 -15.82 -19.15
C GLU A 19 -14.96 -15.93 -20.62
N PHE A 20 -13.70 -15.64 -20.98
CA PHE A 20 -13.19 -15.80 -22.34
C PHE A 20 -13.12 -17.28 -22.76
N SER A 21 -12.75 -18.16 -21.83
CA SER A 21 -12.67 -19.60 -22.08
C SER A 21 -14.05 -20.19 -22.42
N GLU A 22 -15.11 -19.68 -21.82
CA GLU A 22 -16.50 -20.09 -22.08
C GLU A 22 -17.02 -19.58 -23.43
N GLN A 23 -16.57 -18.42 -23.89
CA GLN A 23 -17.03 -17.77 -25.12
C GLN A 23 -16.38 -18.33 -26.40
N GLY A 24 -15.39 -19.22 -26.29
CA GLY A 24 -14.70 -19.83 -27.44
C GLY A 24 -13.89 -18.82 -28.27
N SER A 25 -13.45 -17.72 -27.66
CA SER A 25 -12.67 -16.67 -28.31
C SER A 25 -11.22 -17.10 -28.58
N SER A 26 -10.55 -16.46 -29.56
CA SER A 26 -9.13 -16.70 -29.83
C SER A 26 -8.27 -16.25 -28.64
N TRP A 27 -7.50 -17.18 -28.07
CA TRP A 27 -6.61 -16.93 -26.93
C TRP A 27 -5.63 -15.77 -27.14
N GLU A 28 -5.13 -15.59 -28.37
CA GLU A 28 -4.15 -14.51 -28.67
C GLU A 28 -4.75 -13.11 -28.54
N MET A 29 -6.00 -12.91 -28.98
CA MET A 29 -6.67 -11.61 -28.87
C MET A 29 -7.11 -11.30 -27.44
N ALA A 30 -7.55 -12.32 -26.69
CA ALA A 30 -7.92 -12.17 -25.29
C ALA A 30 -6.69 -11.85 -24.42
N TYR A 31 -5.55 -12.49 -24.70
CA TYR A 31 -4.32 -12.31 -23.93
C TYR A 31 -3.78 -10.88 -24.02
N ASP A 32 -3.71 -10.28 -25.22
CA ASP A 32 -3.17 -8.92 -25.38
C ASP A 32 -4.01 -7.87 -24.64
N GLY A 33 -5.34 -7.98 -24.74
CA GLY A 33 -6.28 -7.11 -24.05
C GLY A 33 -6.24 -7.27 -22.53
N LEU A 34 -6.20 -8.52 -22.03
CA LEU A 34 -6.11 -8.80 -20.60
C LEU A 34 -4.76 -8.38 -20.02
N SER A 35 -3.67 -8.69 -20.70
CA SER A 35 -2.31 -8.30 -20.29
C SER A 35 -2.19 -6.79 -20.14
N THR A 36 -2.70 -6.03 -21.13
CA THR A 36 -2.71 -4.58 -21.07
C THR A 36 -3.52 -4.05 -19.90
N ARG A 37 -4.74 -4.57 -19.68
CA ARG A 37 -5.60 -4.15 -18.57
C ARG A 37 -5.00 -4.49 -17.21
N TYR A 38 -4.48 -5.71 -17.06
CA TYR A 38 -3.82 -6.18 -15.84
C TYR A 38 -2.59 -5.33 -15.53
N SER A 39 -1.75 -5.03 -16.51
CA SER A 39 -0.57 -4.18 -16.30
C SER A 39 -0.94 -2.80 -15.78
N VAL A 40 -1.91 -2.15 -16.43
CA VAL A 40 -2.37 -0.80 -16.03
C VAL A 40 -3.01 -0.82 -14.65
N ALA A 41 -3.86 -1.81 -14.37
CA ALA A 41 -4.52 -1.94 -13.08
C ALA A 41 -3.54 -2.30 -11.95
N SER A 42 -2.58 -3.18 -12.20
CA SER A 42 -1.56 -3.60 -11.24
C SER A 42 -0.60 -2.47 -10.86
N ASP A 43 -0.29 -1.56 -11.78
CA ASP A 43 0.53 -0.37 -11.49
C ASP A 43 -0.23 0.64 -10.61
N ALA A 44 -1.55 0.69 -10.72
CA ALA A 44 -2.41 1.57 -9.92
C ALA A 44 -2.81 0.97 -8.56
N ALA A 45 -2.77 -0.36 -8.44
CA ALA A 45 -3.25 -1.10 -7.28
C ALA A 45 -2.34 -0.98 -6.05
N LEU A 46 -2.96 -1.08 -4.88
CA LEU A 46 -2.28 -1.03 -3.60
C LEU A 46 -1.58 -2.38 -3.31
N PRO A 47 -0.48 -2.38 -2.54
CA PRO A 47 0.05 -3.61 -1.96
C PRO A 47 -1.01 -4.32 -1.13
N ASP A 48 -1.05 -5.65 -1.18
CA ASP A 48 -2.05 -6.45 -0.44
C ASP A 48 -1.89 -6.28 1.08
N ASP A 49 -0.64 -6.32 1.55
CA ASP A 49 -0.29 -6.26 2.96
C ASP A 49 0.12 -4.85 3.41
N LEU A 50 -0.75 -3.87 3.24
CA LEU A 50 -0.47 -2.52 3.74
C LEU A 50 -0.15 -2.54 5.25
N PRO A 51 0.92 -1.86 5.69
CA PRO A 51 1.20 -1.75 7.12
C PRO A 51 0.04 -1.06 7.82
N VAL A 52 -0.38 -1.61 8.96
CA VAL A 52 -1.42 -1.03 9.81
C VAL A 52 -0.73 -0.33 10.96
N ILE A 53 -0.96 0.97 11.10
CA ILE A 53 -0.32 1.77 12.13
C ILE A 53 -1.35 2.61 12.89
N PRO A 54 -1.12 2.91 14.18
CA PRO A 54 -1.97 3.81 14.93
C PRO A 54 -2.00 5.21 14.31
N LYS A 55 -3.12 5.90 14.48
CA LYS A 55 -3.30 7.26 13.98
C LYS A 55 -2.21 8.22 14.44
N VAL A 56 -1.80 8.14 15.70
CA VAL A 56 -0.73 9.00 16.25
C VAL A 56 0.62 8.77 15.55
N VAL A 57 0.87 7.55 15.07
CA VAL A 57 2.08 7.22 14.30
C VAL A 57 1.95 7.67 12.85
N SER A 58 0.75 7.59 12.27
CA SER A 58 0.45 8.18 10.94
C SER A 58 0.75 9.67 10.90
N GLU A 59 0.17 10.42 11.83
CA GLU A 59 0.38 11.88 11.96
C GLU A 59 1.87 12.19 12.14
N TYR A 60 2.58 11.38 12.94
CA TYR A 60 4.02 11.52 13.10
C TYR A 60 4.81 11.29 11.80
N ILE A 61 4.49 10.26 11.02
CA ILE A 61 5.17 9.99 9.74
C ILE A 61 4.96 11.15 8.78
N GLU A 62 3.74 11.70 8.70
CA GLU A 62 3.39 12.86 7.87
C GLU A 62 4.25 14.08 8.25
N ASP A 63 4.29 14.42 9.54
CA ASP A 63 5.08 15.55 10.05
C ASP A 63 6.60 15.34 9.84
N ALA A 64 7.10 14.13 10.07
CA ALA A 64 8.50 13.81 9.89
C ALA A 64 8.93 13.90 8.42
N LYS A 65 8.09 13.41 7.49
CA LYS A 65 8.32 13.54 6.04
C LYS A 65 8.28 14.99 5.59
N ALA A 66 7.30 15.76 6.05
CA ALA A 66 7.21 17.21 5.79
C ALA A 66 8.41 17.98 6.34
N GLY A 67 8.98 17.51 7.47
CA GLY A 67 10.21 18.02 8.05
C GLY A 67 11.50 17.51 7.40
N HIS A 68 11.42 16.71 6.33
CA HIS A 68 12.56 16.08 5.64
C HIS A 68 13.44 15.19 6.53
N TYR A 69 12.83 14.51 7.50
CA TYR A 69 13.55 13.55 8.34
C TYR A 69 13.96 12.36 7.48
N GLU A 70 15.13 11.79 7.73
CA GLU A 70 15.48 10.48 7.19
C GLU A 70 14.84 9.38 8.05
N LEU A 71 14.80 8.13 7.55
CA LEU A 71 14.25 7.00 8.30
C LEU A 71 14.92 6.85 9.67
N LEU A 72 16.26 6.98 9.72
CA LEU A 72 17.00 6.87 10.97
C LEU A 72 16.58 7.97 11.96
N ASP A 73 16.46 9.21 11.50
CA ASP A 73 16.01 10.32 12.34
C ASP A 73 14.59 10.08 12.85
N ALA A 74 13.70 9.56 11.99
CA ALA A 74 12.33 9.30 12.35
C ALA A 74 12.19 8.17 13.40
N MET A 75 13.06 7.16 13.34
CA MET A 75 13.02 6.04 14.29
C MET A 75 13.71 6.34 15.62
N THR A 76 14.65 7.28 15.65
CA THR A 76 15.55 7.49 16.80
C THR A 76 15.44 8.86 17.45
N LYS A 77 14.42 9.64 17.08
CA LYS A 77 14.20 10.98 17.63
C LYS A 77 13.91 10.90 19.13
N TRP A 78 14.91 11.29 19.91
CA TRP A 78 14.90 11.33 21.37
C TRP A 78 13.88 12.32 21.98
N THR A 79 13.27 13.19 21.16
CA THR A 79 12.21 14.12 21.56
C THR A 79 10.81 13.66 21.16
N LEU A 80 10.65 12.41 20.75
CA LEU A 80 9.33 11.84 20.46
C LEU A 80 8.48 11.76 21.71
N ASP A 81 7.18 11.91 21.50
CA ASP A 81 6.20 11.55 22.51
C ASP A 81 6.36 10.06 22.84
N GLN A 82 6.44 9.73 24.13
CA GLN A 82 6.73 8.38 24.61
C GLN A 82 5.85 7.29 23.95
N PRO A 83 4.52 7.48 23.77
CA PRO A 83 3.69 6.47 23.12
C PRO A 83 4.09 6.18 21.66
N VAL A 84 4.53 7.21 20.92
CA VAL A 84 5.01 7.03 19.54
C VAL A 84 6.35 6.31 19.56
N PHE A 85 7.25 6.70 20.46
CA PHE A 85 8.56 6.07 20.60
C PHE A 85 8.45 4.58 20.97
N ASP A 86 7.67 4.26 22.01
CA ASP A 86 7.46 2.88 22.46
C ASP A 86 6.84 2.03 21.35
N TRP A 87 5.84 2.58 20.64
CA TRP A 87 5.22 1.86 19.53
C TRP A 87 6.23 1.59 18.39
N ILE A 88 7.03 2.58 17.99
CA ILE A 88 8.06 2.41 16.96
C ILE A 88 9.11 1.38 17.40
N HIS A 89 9.49 1.39 18.69
CA HIS A 89 10.45 0.43 19.22
C HIS A 89 9.93 -1.00 19.11
N ASP A 90 8.67 -1.24 19.50
CA ASP A 90 8.05 -2.57 19.46
C ASP A 90 7.62 -2.99 18.04
N ASN A 91 7.46 -2.04 17.12
CA ASN A 91 6.92 -2.26 15.77
C ASN A 91 7.83 -1.70 14.66
N SER A 92 9.15 -1.77 14.87
CA SER A 92 10.16 -1.12 14.00
C SER A 92 10.02 -1.49 12.52
N ASP A 93 9.73 -2.76 12.23
CA ASP A 93 9.58 -3.26 10.87
C ASP A 93 8.31 -2.72 10.21
N THR A 94 7.20 -2.67 10.95
CA THR A 94 5.93 -2.11 10.47
C THR A 94 6.07 -0.61 10.19
N PHE A 95 6.74 0.11 11.09
CA PHE A 95 7.06 1.53 10.90
C PHE A 95 7.92 1.76 9.65
N ALA A 96 9.04 1.03 9.53
CA ALA A 96 9.95 1.17 8.39
C ALA A 96 9.24 0.86 7.06
N ARG A 97 8.36 -0.14 7.04
CA ARG A 97 7.54 -0.44 5.86
C ARG A 97 6.59 0.70 5.51
N ALA A 98 5.85 1.24 6.47
CA ALA A 98 4.96 2.39 6.23
C ALA A 98 5.75 3.60 5.70
N TRP A 99 6.91 3.87 6.31
CA TRP A 99 7.80 4.95 5.92
C TRP A 99 8.35 4.83 4.49
N VAL A 100 8.83 3.63 4.11
CA VAL A 100 9.45 3.37 2.80
C VAL A 100 8.40 3.28 1.71
N LEU A 101 7.27 2.61 1.97
CA LEU A 101 6.19 2.51 1.00
C LEU A 101 5.48 3.86 0.79
N GLY A 102 5.50 4.74 1.81
CA GLY A 102 4.74 6.00 1.77
C GLY A 102 3.23 5.78 1.74
N ILE A 103 2.78 4.57 2.08
CA ILE A 103 1.36 4.20 2.11
C ILE A 103 1.10 3.19 3.24
N TRP A 104 0.01 3.40 3.97
CA TRP A 104 -0.38 2.57 5.11
C TRP A 104 -1.88 2.70 5.40
N ARG A 105 -2.37 1.84 6.29
CA ARG A 105 -3.74 1.89 6.82
C ARG A 105 -3.73 2.34 8.27
N VAL A 106 -4.58 3.30 8.62
CA VAL A 106 -4.78 3.77 9.99
C VAL A 106 -5.64 2.74 10.75
N GLU A 107 -5.15 2.27 11.90
CA GLU A 107 -5.78 1.20 12.68
C GLU A 107 -7.20 1.57 13.14
N GLU A 108 -7.39 2.79 13.62
CA GLU A 108 -8.61 3.24 14.27
C GLU A 108 -9.74 3.56 13.29
N THR A 109 -9.40 4.00 12.07
CA THR A 109 -10.37 4.44 11.06
C THR A 109 -10.46 3.52 9.85
N GLY A 110 -9.44 2.68 9.62
CA GLY A 110 -9.27 1.92 8.39
C GLY A 110 -8.91 2.77 7.17
N GLU A 111 -8.65 4.07 7.37
CA GLU A 111 -8.28 5.00 6.30
C GLU A 111 -6.93 4.63 5.70
N ILE A 112 -6.82 4.71 4.37
CA ILE A 112 -5.55 4.51 3.65
C ILE A 112 -4.93 5.87 3.41
N VAL A 113 -3.79 6.11 4.04
CA VAL A 113 -2.98 7.31 3.83
C VAL A 113 -1.90 6.99 2.81
N LYS A 114 -1.76 7.84 1.80
CA LYS A 114 -0.73 7.76 0.76
C LYS A 114 -0.07 9.12 0.62
N LEU A 115 1.25 9.15 0.80
CA LEU A 115 2.06 10.34 0.56
C LEU A 115 2.40 10.40 -0.94
N GLU A 116 2.15 11.54 -1.56
CA GLU A 116 2.66 11.85 -2.90
C GLU A 116 4.11 12.35 -2.76
N GLU A 117 5.01 11.90 -3.64
CA GLU A 117 6.41 12.39 -3.70
C GLU A 117 6.50 13.88 -4.04
#